data_AF-A0A382VD46-F1
#
_entry.id   AF-A0A382VD46-F1
#
_cell.length_a   1.000
_cell.length_b   1.000
_cell.length_c   1.000
_cell.angle_alpha   90.00
_cell.angle_beta   90.00
_cell.angle_gamma   90.00
#
_symmetry.space_group_name_H-M   'P 1'
#
loop_
_entity.id
_entity.type
_entity.pdbx_description
1 polymer ?
#
loop_
_entity_poly.entity_id
_entity_poly.type
_entity_poly.pdbx_seq_one_letter_code
_entity_poly.pdbx_strand_id
1 'polypeptide(L)'
;MYSSSKESNVPPPDAGKYVRIGIVALIAIIAFALVSNQAVTLFMNVEEFADLFTTPLYFALISALILSAIALVRVNIVKRHSIFWYSLYTAIGFINRNQTSAVSENITSFHNHKLSVPHFVIWQITKVVLFGAFFANLMFGFAVLYAIDGNDLGIENLPTLFSLPFV
;
A
#
# COMPACT_ATOMS: atom_id res chain seq x y z
N MET A 1 -25.30 11.92 64.41
CA MET A 1 -25.96 11.50 63.16
C MET A 1 -25.52 12.43 62.04
N TYR A 2 -24.59 12.01 61.19
CA TYR A 2 -24.42 12.59 59.86
C TYR A 2 -23.97 11.46 58.93
N SER A 3 -24.90 11.00 58.09
CA SER A 3 -24.65 10.08 56.99
C SER A 3 -24.05 10.89 55.86
N SER A 4 -22.74 10.79 55.66
CA SER A 4 -22.12 11.24 54.41
C SER A 4 -22.43 10.17 53.37
N SER A 5 -23.28 10.55 52.40
CA SER A 5 -23.65 9.75 51.25
C SER A 5 -22.41 9.16 50.59
N LYS A 6 -22.36 7.83 50.47
CA LYS A 6 -21.40 7.14 49.62
C LYS A 6 -21.65 7.57 48.18
N GLU A 7 -20.91 8.58 47.75
CA GLU A 7 -20.83 8.98 46.36
C GLU A 7 -20.27 7.77 45.58
N SER A 8 -21.15 7.10 44.85
CA SER A 8 -20.78 5.98 43.99
C SER A 8 -19.94 6.55 42.85
N ASN A 9 -18.63 6.52 43.05
CA ASN A 9 -17.62 6.86 42.05
C ASN A 9 -17.59 5.77 40.99
N VAL A 10 -18.66 5.69 40.18
CA VAL A 10 -18.71 4.83 39.01
C VAL A 10 -18.05 5.62 37.89
N PRO A 11 -16.89 5.18 37.36
CA PRO A 11 -16.22 5.90 36.29
C PRO A 11 -17.17 6.05 35.09
N PRO A 12 -17.19 7.21 34.43
CA PRO A 12 -18.12 7.46 33.34
C PRO A 12 -17.97 6.39 32.25
N PRO A 13 -19.08 5.88 31.67
CA PRO A 13 -19.02 4.89 30.61
C PRO A 13 -18.11 5.37 29.49
N ASP A 14 -17.14 4.55 29.11
CA ASP A 14 -16.12 4.87 28.10
C ASP A 14 -16.75 4.84 26.69
N ALA A 15 -17.62 5.82 26.42
CA ALA A 15 -18.34 6.00 25.16
C ALA A 15 -17.38 6.05 23.95
N GLY A 16 -16.15 6.53 24.17
CA GLY A 16 -15.09 6.54 23.18
C GLY A 16 -14.72 5.14 22.67
N LYS A 17 -14.77 4.11 23.52
CA LYS A 17 -14.53 2.71 23.12
C LYS A 17 -15.59 2.21 22.14
N TYR A 18 -16.86 2.48 22.42
CA TYR A 18 -17.98 2.06 21.57
C TYR A 18 -18.00 2.80 20.23
N VAL A 19 -17.69 4.10 20.22
CA VAL A 19 -17.55 4.89 18.98
C VAL A 19 -16.40 4.36 18.12
N ARG A 20 -15.23 4.05 18.71
CA ARG A 20 -14.08 3.48 17.97
C ARG A 20 -14.44 2.13 17.34
N ILE A 21 -15.12 1.25 18.07
CA ILE A 21 -15.57 -0.05 17.54
C ILE A 21 -16.58 0.16 16.41
N GLY A 22 -17.51 1.10 16.56
CA GLY A 22 -18.47 1.46 15.51
C GLY A 22 -17.81 1.95 14.22
N ILE A 23 -16.78 2.80 14.32
CA ILE A 23 -16.02 3.28 13.16
C ILE A 23 -15.29 2.12 12.47
N VAL A 24 -14.60 1.26 13.23
CA VAL A 24 -13.89 0.10 12.67
C VAL A 24 -14.86 -0.85 11.96
N ALA A 25 -16.02 -1.13 12.57
CA ALA A 25 -17.05 -1.95 11.97
C ALA A 25 -17.58 -1.34 10.67
N LEU A 26 -17.84 -0.03 10.65
CA LEU A 26 -18.29 0.67 9.45
C LEU A 26 -17.26 0.61 8.32
N ILE A 27 -15.98 0.85 8.62
CA ILE A 27 -14.89 0.74 7.63
C ILE A 27 -14.83 -0.69 7.06
N ALA A 28 -14.94 -1.71 7.92
CA ALA A 28 -14.92 -3.10 7.48
C ALA A 28 -16.10 -3.42 6.54
N ILE A 29 -17.30 -2.95 6.86
CA ILE A 29 -18.49 -3.14 6.02
C ILE A 29 -18.31 -2.45 4.66
N ILE A 30 -17.84 -1.21 4.64
CA ILE A 30 -17.60 -0.47 3.40
C ILE A 30 -16.53 -1.16 2.56
N ALA A 31 -15.40 -1.54 3.16
CA ALA A 31 -14.33 -2.24 2.47
C ALA A 31 -14.81 -3.56 1.87
N PHE A 32 -15.58 -4.34 2.64
CA PHE A 32 -16.18 -5.58 2.15
C PHE A 32 -17.10 -5.33 0.96
N ALA A 33 -18.02 -4.37 1.06
CA ALA A 33 -18.94 -4.03 -0.04
C ALA A 33 -18.19 -3.62 -1.32
N LEU A 34 -17.14 -2.79 -1.19
CA LEU A 34 -16.33 -2.36 -2.32
C LEU A 34 -15.57 -3.54 -2.96
N VAL A 35 -14.92 -4.38 -2.16
CA VAL A 35 -14.15 -5.54 -2.65
C VAL A 35 -15.08 -6.56 -3.30
N SER A 36 -16.22 -6.87 -2.68
CA SER A 36 -17.20 -7.80 -3.23
C SER A 36 -17.76 -7.32 -4.57
N ASN A 37 -18.06 -6.02 -4.70
CA ASN A 37 -18.55 -5.47 -5.96
C ASN A 37 -17.51 -5.60 -7.09
N GLN A 38 -16.24 -5.30 -6.80
CA GLN A 38 -15.15 -5.46 -7.77
C GLN A 38 -14.92 -6.94 -8.11
N ALA A 39 -15.01 -7.84 -7.13
CA ALA A 39 -14.84 -9.28 -7.33
C ALA A 39 -15.93 -9.86 -8.24
N VAL A 40 -17.20 -9.48 -8.05
CA VAL A 40 -18.30 -9.91 -8.92
C VAL A 40 -18.08 -9.40 -10.34
N THR A 41 -17.71 -8.12 -10.49
CA THR A 41 -17.44 -7.54 -11.81
C THR A 41 -16.29 -8.28 -12.52
N LEU A 42 -15.21 -8.57 -11.80
CA LEU A 42 -14.08 -9.33 -12.34
C LEU A 42 -14.51 -10.74 -12.74
N PHE A 43 -15.26 -11.44 -11.88
CA PHE A 43 -15.73 -12.79 -12.15
C PHE A 43 -16.64 -12.86 -13.39
N MET A 44 -17.59 -11.92 -13.50
CA MET A 44 -18.46 -11.82 -14.67
C MET A 44 -17.67 -11.59 -15.96
N ASN A 45 -16.67 -10.71 -15.94
CA ASN A 45 -15.83 -10.48 -17.11
C ASN A 45 -14.97 -11.70 -17.48
N VAL A 46 -14.46 -12.44 -16.49
CA VAL A 46 -13.68 -13.67 -16.75
C VAL A 46 -14.56 -14.74 -17.39
N GLU A 47 -15.77 -14.96 -16.86
CA GLU A 47 -16.71 -15.96 -17.40
C GLU A 47 -17.23 -15.58 -18.79
N GLU A 48 -17.56 -14.30 -19.03
CA GLU A 48 -18.15 -13.85 -20.29
C GLU A 48 -17.11 -13.71 -21.41
N PHE A 49 -15.93 -13.15 -21.10
CA PHE A 49 -14.97 -12.74 -22.11
C PHE A 49 -13.69 -13.57 -22.14
N ALA A 50 -13.47 -14.44 -21.13
CA ALA A 50 -12.32 -15.33 -21.02
C ALA A 50 -11.01 -14.64 -21.47
N ASP A 51 -10.40 -15.13 -22.55
CA ASP A 51 -9.12 -14.66 -23.10
C ASP A 51 -9.11 -13.16 -23.46
N LEU A 52 -10.24 -12.60 -23.89
CA LEU A 52 -10.35 -11.18 -24.25
C LEU A 52 -10.20 -10.27 -23.03
N PHE A 53 -10.56 -10.75 -21.84
CA PHE A 53 -10.39 -10.02 -20.58
C PHE A 53 -9.10 -10.42 -19.85
N THR A 54 -8.80 -11.71 -19.78
CA THR A 54 -7.67 -12.24 -19.01
C THR A 54 -6.32 -11.89 -19.65
N THR A 55 -6.21 -11.84 -20.98
CA THR A 55 -4.94 -11.56 -21.65
C THR A 55 -4.45 -10.13 -21.37
N PRO A 56 -5.25 -9.06 -21.58
CA PRO A 56 -4.84 -7.71 -21.19
C PRO A 56 -4.59 -7.60 -19.68
N LEU A 57 -5.44 -8.20 -18.85
CA LEU A 57 -5.27 -8.19 -17.40
C LEU A 57 -3.93 -8.82 -16.99
N TYR A 58 -3.56 -9.95 -17.60
CA TYR A 58 -2.29 -10.63 -17.37
C TYR A 58 -1.09 -9.74 -17.71
N PHE A 59 -1.09 -9.09 -18.88
CA PHE A 59 -0.03 -8.16 -19.27
C PHE A 59 0.05 -6.97 -18.31
N ALA A 60 -1.09 -6.38 -17.94
CA ALA A 60 -1.15 -5.29 -16.99
C ALA A 60 -0.57 -5.69 -15.62
N LEU A 61 -0.88 -6.89 -15.11
CA LEU A 61 -0.39 -7.40 -13.83
C LEU A 61 1.13 -7.65 -13.87
N ILE A 62 1.65 -8.23 -14.94
CA ILE A 62 3.10 -8.43 -15.12
C ILE A 62 3.83 -7.09 -15.13
N SER A 63 3.33 -6.13 -15.90
CA SER A 63 3.88 -4.76 -15.91
C SER A 63 3.85 -4.13 -14.51
N ALA A 64 2.70 -4.18 -13.84
CA ALA A 64 2.52 -3.64 -12.50
C ALA A 64 3.54 -4.20 -11.53
N LEU A 65 3.75 -5.51 -11.54
CA LEU A 65 4.71 -6.19 -10.67
C LEU A 65 6.15 -5.77 -10.98
N ILE A 66 6.58 -5.83 -12.24
CA ILE A 66 7.96 -5.58 -12.64
C ILE A 66 8.33 -4.12 -12.43
N LEU A 67 7.56 -3.19 -12.98
CA LEU A 67 7.85 -1.76 -12.88
C LEU A 67 7.74 -1.28 -11.43
N SER A 68 6.75 -1.75 -10.68
CA SER A 68 6.65 -1.38 -9.26
C SER A 68 7.80 -1.97 -8.44
N ALA A 69 8.28 -3.17 -8.76
CA ALA A 69 9.44 -3.73 -8.10
C ALA A 69 10.68 -2.87 -8.36
N ILE A 70 10.96 -2.53 -9.62
CA ILE A 70 12.10 -1.71 -10.01
C ILE A 70 12.02 -0.30 -9.42
N ALA A 71 10.84 0.33 -9.45
CA ALA A 71 10.66 1.71 -9.00
C ALA A 71 10.65 1.85 -7.47
N LEU A 72 10.03 0.91 -6.75
CA LEU A 72 9.72 1.09 -5.32
C LEU A 72 10.60 0.28 -4.38
N VAL A 73 11.12 -0.88 -4.81
CA VAL A 73 11.93 -1.74 -3.94
C VAL A 73 13.30 -1.11 -3.78
N ARG A 74 13.65 -0.77 -2.53
CA ARG A 74 14.99 -0.26 -2.21
C ARG A 74 15.86 -1.38 -1.66
N VAL A 75 17.06 -1.52 -2.23
CA VAL A 75 18.08 -2.50 -1.80
C VAL A 75 18.83 -2.04 -0.53
N ASN A 76 18.64 -0.79 -0.07
CA ASN A 76 19.35 -0.24 1.10
C ASN A 76 18.81 -0.79 2.44
N ILE A 77 19.16 -2.06 2.72
CA ILE A 77 18.83 -2.79 3.94
C ILE A 77 19.65 -2.33 5.14
N VAL A 78 20.65 -1.46 4.97
CA VAL A 78 21.54 -1.01 6.05
C VAL A 78 20.91 0.13 6.83
N LYS A 79 20.34 1.11 6.12
CA LYS A 79 19.70 2.29 6.72
C LYS A 79 18.28 2.00 7.21
N ARG A 80 17.45 1.28 6.43
CA ARG A 80 16.08 0.82 6.80
C ARG A 80 15.13 1.90 7.33
N HIS A 81 15.39 3.17 7.03
CA HIS A 81 14.46 4.25 7.34
C HIS A 81 13.29 4.18 6.35
N SER A 82 12.07 4.23 6.87
CA SER A 82 10.85 4.34 6.07
C SER A 82 10.09 5.57 6.50
N ILE A 83 9.92 6.51 5.58
CA ILE A 83 9.20 7.75 5.87
C ILE A 83 7.73 7.48 6.21
N PHE A 84 7.14 6.47 5.57
CA PHE A 84 5.76 6.05 5.82
C PHE A 84 5.57 5.52 7.25
N TRP A 85 6.46 4.62 7.70
CA TRP A 85 6.36 4.08 9.05
C TRP A 85 6.69 5.16 10.08
N TYR A 86 7.69 6.00 9.81
CA TYR A 86 7.99 7.15 10.65
C TYR A 86 6.79 8.10 10.79
N SER A 87 6.14 8.47 9.69
CA SER A 87 4.95 9.33 9.72
C SER A 87 3.79 8.67 10.44
N LEU A 88 3.59 7.35 10.26
CA LEU A 88 2.55 6.60 10.95
C LEU A 88 2.78 6.55 12.46
N TYR A 89 4.00 6.19 12.89
CA TYR A 89 4.38 6.20 14.30
C TYR A 89 4.22 7.59 14.92
N THR A 90 4.61 8.63 14.19
CA THR A 90 4.47 10.03 14.62
C THR A 90 2.99 10.41 14.76
N ALA A 91 2.15 10.08 13.77
CA ALA A 91 0.71 10.34 13.81
C ALA A 91 0.01 9.60 14.96
N ILE A 92 0.34 8.33 15.17
CA ILE A 92 -0.17 7.54 16.32
C ILE A 92 0.28 8.18 17.63
N GLY A 93 1.54 8.60 17.74
CA GLY A 93 2.06 9.29 18.92
C GLY A 93 1.33 10.60 19.22
N PHE A 94 0.92 11.35 18.19
CA PHE A 94 0.08 12.54 18.35
C PHE A 94 -1.35 12.23 18.83
N ILE A 95 -1.92 11.11 18.39
CA ILE A 95 -3.28 10.69 18.77
C ILE A 95 -3.31 10.12 20.19
N ASN A 96 -2.27 9.39 20.60
CA ASN A 96 -2.17 8.74 21.91
C ASN A 96 -1.52 9.63 23.00
N ARG A 97 -1.29 10.93 22.75
CA ARG A 97 -0.67 11.81 23.75
C ARG A 97 -1.61 12.09 24.92
N ASN A 98 -1.12 11.90 26.15
CA ASN A 98 -1.70 12.55 27.32
C ASN A 98 -1.28 14.04 27.31
N GLN A 99 -2.18 14.93 27.72
CA GLN A 99 -2.02 16.39 27.60
C GLN A 99 -0.80 16.95 28.37
N THR A 100 -0.14 16.15 29.19
CA THR A 100 0.98 16.53 30.08
C THR A 100 2.37 16.05 29.64
N SER A 101 2.51 15.25 28.57
CA SER A 101 3.82 14.74 28.13
C SER A 101 4.50 15.66 27.11
N ALA A 102 5.82 15.84 27.25
CA ALA A 102 6.60 16.67 26.33
C ALA A 102 6.67 16.03 24.92
N VAL A 103 6.59 16.85 23.87
CA VAL A 103 6.62 16.41 22.45
C VAL A 103 7.85 15.55 22.12
N SER A 104 8.97 15.83 22.79
CA SER A 104 10.25 15.13 22.65
C SER A 104 10.25 13.70 23.22
N GLU A 105 9.38 13.37 24.16
CA GLU A 105 9.38 12.04 24.81
C GLU A 105 8.68 10.99 23.94
N ASN A 106 7.71 11.40 23.13
CA ASN A 106 6.87 10.49 22.35
C ASN A 106 7.24 10.41 20.86
N ILE A 107 8.03 11.36 20.34
CA ILE A 107 8.38 11.43 18.91
C ILE A 107 9.89 11.32 18.75
N THR A 108 10.34 10.17 18.26
CA THR A 108 11.76 9.95 17.94
C THR A 108 12.17 10.74 16.69
N SER A 109 13.45 11.11 16.57
CA SER A 109 13.98 11.69 15.33
C SER A 109 13.97 10.66 14.19
N PHE A 110 13.64 11.09 12.97
CA PHE A 110 13.63 10.23 11.77
C PHE A 110 14.94 9.46 11.57
N HIS A 111 16.08 10.08 11.92
CA HIS A 111 17.40 9.47 11.79
C HIS A 111 17.59 8.26 12.71
N ASN A 112 16.88 8.21 13.84
CA ASN A 112 16.97 7.13 14.81
C ASN A 112 15.92 6.04 14.55
N HIS A 113 14.93 6.31 13.69
CA HIS A 113 13.87 5.36 13.37
C HIS A 113 14.37 4.27 12.43
N LYS A 114 14.54 3.06 12.94
CA LYS A 114 15.01 1.91 12.15
C LYS A 114 14.03 0.76 12.24
N LEU A 115 13.55 0.29 11.09
CA LEU A 115 12.75 -0.93 11.03
C LEU A 115 13.61 -2.17 11.24
N SER A 116 13.02 -3.19 11.86
CA SER A 116 13.62 -4.52 11.89
C SER A 116 13.70 -5.10 10.48
N VAL A 117 14.64 -6.03 10.26
CA VAL A 117 14.87 -6.62 8.93
C VAL A 117 13.62 -7.32 8.39
N PRO A 118 12.91 -8.17 9.15
CA PRO A 118 11.70 -8.82 8.63
C PRO A 118 10.60 -7.81 8.27
N HIS A 119 10.37 -6.80 9.12
CA HIS A 119 9.35 -5.78 8.86
C HIS A 119 9.70 -4.93 7.63
N PHE A 120 10.98 -4.65 7.41
CA PHE A 120 11.43 -3.94 6.22
C PHE A 120 11.16 -4.75 4.95
N VAL A 121 11.45 -6.05 4.93
CA VAL A 121 11.23 -6.92 3.76
C VAL A 121 9.74 -7.02 3.45
N ILE A 122 8.92 -7.32 4.46
CA ILE A 122 7.45 -7.36 4.32
C ILE A 122 6.97 -6.03 3.76
N TRP A 123 7.48 -4.91 4.29
CA TRP A 123 7.11 -3.59 3.81
C TRP A 123 7.50 -3.34 2.35
N GLN A 124 8.63 -3.84 1.85
CA GLN A 124 8.97 -3.71 0.42
C GLN A 124 7.95 -4.46 -0.44
N ILE A 125 7.56 -5.67 -0.04
CA ILE A 125 6.55 -6.47 -0.76
C ILE A 125 5.20 -5.75 -0.73
N THR A 126 4.77 -5.28 0.44
CA THR A 126 3.51 -4.54 0.60
C THR A 126 3.47 -3.30 -0.27
N LYS A 127 4.57 -2.56 -0.43
CA LYS A 127 4.61 -1.42 -1.37
C LYS A 127 4.36 -1.85 -2.80
N VAL A 128 4.99 -2.92 -3.26
CA VAL A 128 4.80 -3.41 -4.63
C VAL A 128 3.33 -3.77 -4.87
N VAL A 129 2.69 -4.41 -3.89
CA VAL A 129 1.26 -4.78 -4.01
C VAL A 129 0.35 -3.55 -3.95
N LEU A 130 0.56 -2.64 -3.00
CA LEU A 130 -0.31 -1.47 -2.80
C LEU A 130 -0.18 -0.45 -3.93
N PHE A 131 1.03 -0.26 -4.46
CA PHE A 131 1.30 0.76 -5.46
C PHE A 131 1.47 0.17 -6.87
N GLY A 132 1.44 -1.16 -7.02
CA GLY A 132 1.60 -1.83 -8.31
C GLY A 132 0.59 -1.39 -9.36
N ALA A 133 -0.65 -1.11 -8.94
CA ALA A 133 -1.70 -0.62 -9.83
C ALA A 133 -1.32 0.68 -10.58
N PHE A 134 -0.46 1.53 -10.01
CA PHE A 134 0.01 2.76 -10.70
C PHE A 134 0.96 2.47 -11.86
N PHE A 135 1.49 1.25 -11.94
CA PHE A 135 2.43 0.80 -12.97
C PHE A 135 1.83 -0.23 -13.93
N ALA A 136 0.51 -0.46 -13.87
CA ALA A 136 -0.18 -1.32 -14.81
C ALA A 136 -0.11 -0.71 -16.22
N ASN A 137 0.60 -1.38 -17.14
CA ASN A 137 0.75 -0.94 -18.52
C ASN A 137 0.72 -2.14 -19.46
N LEU A 138 -0.26 -2.15 -20.36
CA LEU A 138 -0.48 -3.26 -21.29
C LEU A 138 0.68 -3.45 -22.27
N MET A 139 1.17 -2.36 -22.86
CA MET A 139 2.21 -2.41 -23.88
C MET A 139 3.54 -2.89 -23.30
N PHE A 140 3.89 -2.40 -22.11
CA PHE A 140 5.10 -2.85 -21.42
C PHE A 140 5.01 -4.33 -21.03
N GLY A 141 3.89 -4.74 -20.42
CA GLY A 141 3.69 -6.14 -20.03
C GLY A 141 3.75 -7.10 -21.21
N PHE A 142 3.09 -6.73 -22.32
CA PHE A 142 3.18 -7.47 -23.58
C PHE A 142 4.62 -7.56 -24.08
N ALA A 143 5.33 -6.43 -24.19
CA ALA A 143 6.70 -6.40 -24.71
C ALA A 143 7.66 -7.25 -23.86
N VAL A 144 7.51 -7.21 -22.53
CA VAL A 144 8.33 -8.05 -21.63
C VAL A 144 8.09 -9.53 -21.89
N LEU A 145 6.83 -9.96 -21.97
CA LEU A 145 6.51 -11.37 -22.19
C LEU A 145 6.93 -11.82 -23.58
N TYR A 146 6.66 -11.00 -24.59
CA TYR A 146 7.08 -11.24 -25.97
C TYR A 146 8.60 -11.44 -26.06
N ALA A 147 9.40 -10.66 -25.32
CA ALA A 147 10.84 -10.82 -25.25
C ALA A 147 11.30 -12.06 -24.45
N ILE A 148 10.61 -12.37 -23.33
CA ILE A 148 10.89 -13.57 -22.53
C ILE A 148 10.66 -14.85 -23.35
N ASP A 149 9.68 -14.84 -24.25
CA ASP A 149 9.39 -15.94 -25.18
C ASP A 149 10.45 -16.07 -26.29
N GLY A 150 11.48 -15.22 -26.30
CA GLY A 150 12.60 -15.27 -27.25
C GLY A 150 12.31 -14.57 -28.58
N ASN A 151 11.21 -13.80 -28.66
CA ASN A 151 10.91 -13.03 -29.87
C ASN A 151 11.74 -11.75 -29.92
N ASP A 152 11.98 -11.27 -31.14
CA ASP A 152 12.75 -10.06 -31.38
C ASP A 152 11.88 -8.80 -31.18
N LEU A 153 12.30 -7.94 -30.26
CA LEU A 153 11.67 -6.64 -30.00
C LEU A 153 12.06 -5.57 -31.03
N GLY A 154 13.00 -5.85 -31.93
CA GLY A 154 13.49 -4.88 -32.91
C GLY A 154 14.34 -3.79 -32.28
N ILE A 155 14.97 -4.05 -31.13
CA ILE A 155 15.77 -3.06 -30.37
C ILE A 155 16.99 -2.61 -31.18
N GLU A 156 17.52 -3.49 -32.03
CA GLU A 156 18.57 -3.23 -32.99
C GLU A 156 18.17 -2.19 -34.05
N ASN A 157 16.88 -1.92 -34.23
CA ASN A 157 16.36 -0.84 -35.07
C ASN A 157 16.15 0.48 -34.30
N LEU A 158 16.39 0.54 -32.97
CA LEU A 158 16.31 1.82 -32.25
C LEU A 158 17.35 2.86 -32.72
N PRO A 159 18.62 2.51 -32.99
CA PRO A 159 19.58 3.47 -33.51
C PRO A 159 19.19 4.05 -34.88
N THR A 160 18.47 3.28 -35.72
CA THR A 160 18.04 3.77 -37.04
C THR A 160 16.95 4.85 -36.93
N LEU A 161 16.13 4.84 -35.87
CA LEU A 161 15.18 5.94 -35.57
C LEU A 161 15.89 7.28 -35.31
N PHE A 162 17.11 7.25 -34.75
CA PHE A 162 17.92 8.45 -34.51
C PHE A 162 18.81 8.82 -35.71
N SER A 163 18.83 7.99 -36.76
CA SER A 163 19.57 8.23 -38.00
C SER A 163 18.73 8.92 -39.08
N LEU A 164 17.42 9.11 -38.86
CA LEU A 164 16.60 9.94 -39.73
C LEU A 164 17.21 11.35 -39.78
N PRO A 165 17.41 11.93 -40.98
CA PRO A 165 17.90 13.28 -41.07
C PRO A 165 16.85 14.18 -40.44
N PHE A 166 17.17 14.78 -39.29
CA PHE A 166 16.41 15.89 -38.74
C PHE A 166 16.59 17.05 -39.73
N VAL A 167 15.70 17.13 -40.72
CA VAL A 167 15.50 18.30 -41.59
C VAL A 167 14.45 19.19 -40.96
#